data_AF-A0A1D8QVL3-F1
#
_entry.id   AF-A0A1D8QVL3-F1
#
_cell.length_a   1.000
_cell.length_b   1.000
_cell.length_c   1.000
_cell.angle_alpha   90.00
_cell.angle_beta   90.00
_cell.angle_gamma   90.00
#
_symmetry.space_group_name_H-M   'P 1'
#
loop_
_entity.id
_entity.type
_entity.pdbx_description
1 polymer ?
#
loop_
_entity_poly.entity_id
_entity_poly.type
_entity_poly.pdbx_seq_one_letter_code
_entity_poly.pdbx_strand_id
1 'polypeptide(L)'
;MSALLQDPIVRSVAKIKKTHPSLNLTLEYASRQQLLSGLAANHYDFVFVNLADIPPNQRFGIQKLGTEQYVVATTKETFSILDVLEKWEEFSAGIWVIPISGMAMRDRFDSVLAARGLSLPSRRIEINSVVGGERIVALADAFTLLPLTMLKELGRDIIDPETKLRFLPEMQLEVGMVYLQDTQLSAAAQYASDFIVNKITKTI
;
A
#
# COMPACT_ATOMS: atom_id res chain seq x y z
N MET A 1 -0.11 -2.27 -3.91
CA MET A 1 0.43 -0.89 -3.94
C MET A 1 -0.47 -0.03 -3.06
N SER A 2 0.11 0.91 -2.30
CA SER A 2 -0.65 1.87 -1.49
C SER A 2 -1.50 2.76 -2.41
N ALA A 3 -2.78 2.98 -2.06
CA ALA A 3 -3.66 3.86 -2.86
C ALA A 3 -3.16 5.29 -2.90
N LEU A 4 -2.54 5.73 -1.80
CA LEU A 4 -1.91 7.05 -1.71
C LEU A 4 -0.87 7.28 -2.82
N LEU A 5 -0.18 6.22 -3.27
CA LEU A 5 0.76 6.31 -4.40
C LEU A 5 0.10 6.02 -5.75
N GLN A 6 -0.87 5.11 -5.80
CA GLN A 6 -1.44 4.57 -7.05
C GLN A 6 -2.05 5.64 -7.96
N ASP A 7 -3.04 6.40 -7.47
CA ASP A 7 -3.75 7.37 -8.31
C ASP A 7 -2.83 8.51 -8.80
N PRO A 8 -1.98 9.12 -7.95
CA PRO A 8 -1.00 10.12 -8.40
C PRO A 8 -0.02 9.58 -9.46
N ILE A 9 0.47 8.35 -9.32
CA ILE A 9 1.37 7.73 -10.30
C ILE A 9 0.66 7.57 -11.64
N VAL A 10 -0.52 6.93 -11.67
CA VAL A 10 -1.24 6.65 -12.91
C VAL A 10 -1.62 7.93 -13.64
N ARG A 11 -2.11 8.95 -12.91
CA ARG A 11 -2.41 10.27 -13.49
C ARG A 11 -1.17 10.95 -14.05
N SER A 12 -0.04 10.84 -13.34
CA SER A 12 1.22 11.44 -13.77
C SER A 12 1.76 10.77 -15.02
N VAL A 13 1.78 9.44 -15.08
CA VAL A 13 2.18 8.66 -16.27
C VAL A 13 1.32 9.05 -17.48
N ALA A 14 0.00 9.10 -17.31
CA ALA A 14 -0.91 9.51 -18.37
C ALA A 14 -0.66 10.96 -18.84
N LYS A 15 -0.36 11.88 -17.91
CA LYS A 15 -0.05 13.28 -18.24
C LYS A 15 1.29 13.41 -18.95
N ILE A 16 2.34 12.74 -18.48
CA ILE A 16 3.67 12.72 -19.11
C ILE A 16 3.54 12.22 -20.56
N LYS A 17 2.83 11.10 -20.79
CA LYS A 17 2.67 10.57 -22.15
C LYS A 17 1.92 11.51 -23.09
N LYS A 18 0.93 12.26 -22.57
CA LYS A 18 0.22 13.29 -23.35
C LYS A 18 1.11 14.49 -23.68
N THR A 19 1.96 14.91 -22.74
CA THR A 19 2.84 16.08 -22.93
C THR A 19 4.08 15.74 -23.76
N HIS A 20 4.60 14.52 -23.65
CA HIS A 20 5.80 14.04 -24.33
C HIS A 20 5.51 12.71 -25.05
N PRO A 21 4.88 12.74 -26.23
CA PRO A 21 4.43 11.51 -26.91
C PRO A 21 5.56 10.56 -27.30
N SER A 22 6.78 11.07 -27.50
CA SER A 22 7.98 10.28 -27.84
C SER A 22 8.61 9.56 -26.65
N LEU A 23 8.28 9.94 -25.40
CA LEU A 23 8.78 9.22 -24.23
C LEU A 23 8.11 7.85 -24.11
N ASN A 24 8.93 6.83 -23.95
CA ASN A 24 8.49 5.49 -23.60
C ASN A 24 8.52 5.34 -22.09
N LEU A 25 7.40 4.90 -21.53
CA LEU A 25 7.23 4.70 -20.10
C LEU A 25 6.80 3.25 -19.88
N THR A 26 7.46 2.57 -18.96
CA THR A 26 7.08 1.25 -18.49
C THR A 26 6.66 1.37 -17.04
N LEU A 27 5.46 0.88 -16.70
CA LEU A 27 4.96 0.81 -15.33
C LEU A 27 4.75 -0.66 -14.98
N GLU A 28 5.53 -1.16 -14.02
CA GLU A 28 5.50 -2.56 -13.61
C GLU A 28 4.96 -2.72 -12.19
N TYR A 29 4.12 -3.72 -12.00
CA TYR A 29 3.60 -4.12 -10.69
C TYR A 29 4.16 -5.49 -10.32
N ALA A 30 4.88 -5.55 -9.21
CA ALA A 30 5.42 -6.78 -8.68
C ALA A 30 5.47 -6.73 -7.14
N SER A 31 5.86 -7.84 -6.52
CA SER A 31 6.13 -7.84 -5.07
C SER A 31 7.26 -6.85 -4.74
N ARG A 32 7.27 -6.33 -3.51
CA ARG A 32 8.34 -5.42 -3.05
C ARG A 32 9.73 -6.02 -3.25
N GLN A 33 9.89 -7.31 -2.93
CA GLN A 33 11.16 -8.01 -3.08
C GLN A 33 11.62 -8.05 -4.54
N GLN A 34 10.70 -8.34 -5.48
CA GLN A 34 11.01 -8.34 -6.91
C GLN A 34 11.39 -6.94 -7.40
N LEU A 35 10.63 -5.91 -7.02
CA LEU A 35 10.93 -4.52 -7.39
C LEU A 35 12.30 -4.06 -6.88
N LEU A 36 12.62 -4.31 -5.61
CA LEU A 36 13.92 -3.95 -5.03
C LEU A 36 15.08 -4.74 -5.65
N SER A 37 14.87 -6.03 -5.94
CA SER A 37 15.89 -6.86 -6.59
C SER A 37 16.14 -6.40 -8.03
N GLY A 38 15.08 -6.07 -8.77
CA GLY A 38 15.20 -5.53 -10.12
C GLY A 38 15.86 -4.14 -10.14
N LEU A 39 15.55 -3.28 -9.16
CA LEU A 39 16.24 -2.00 -9.00
C LEU A 39 17.74 -2.21 -8.74
N ALA A 40 18.11 -3.11 -7.81
CA ALA A 40 19.51 -3.44 -7.55
C ALA A 40 20.25 -3.97 -8.79
N ALA A 41 19.53 -4.69 -9.67
CA ALA A 41 20.04 -5.19 -10.94
C ALA A 41 20.02 -4.15 -12.09
N ASN A 42 19.66 -2.89 -11.84
CA ASN A 42 19.46 -1.83 -12.83
C ASN A 42 18.37 -2.14 -13.89
N HIS A 43 17.38 -2.98 -13.56
CA HIS A 43 16.22 -3.22 -14.45
C HIS A 43 15.17 -2.11 -14.38
N TYR A 44 15.16 -1.33 -13.30
CA TYR A 44 14.25 -0.20 -13.10
C TYR A 44 15.05 1.06 -12.81
N ASP A 45 14.57 2.21 -13.28
CA ASP A 45 15.15 3.51 -12.94
C ASP A 45 14.91 3.89 -11.47
N PHE A 46 13.68 3.66 -11.00
CA PHE A 46 13.24 3.89 -9.62
C PHE A 46 11.99 3.04 -9.34
N VAL A 47 11.68 2.82 -8.06
CA VAL A 47 10.49 2.06 -7.65
C VAL A 47 9.73 2.78 -6.55
N PHE A 48 8.41 2.61 -6.52
CA PHE A 48 7.54 3.12 -5.47
C PHE A 48 7.06 1.97 -4.59
N VAL A 49 7.41 2.01 -3.31
CA VAL A 49 7.16 0.89 -2.39
C VAL A 49 6.82 1.38 -0.98
N ASN A 50 6.32 0.45 -0.17
CA ASN A 50 6.30 0.60 1.26
C ASN A 50 7.73 0.49 1.83
N LEU A 51 8.12 1.46 2.66
CA LEU A 51 9.48 1.62 3.17
C LEU A 51 9.76 0.83 4.45
N ALA A 52 8.74 0.24 5.08
CA ALA A 52 8.92 -0.54 6.30
C ALA A 52 9.84 -1.74 6.05
N ASP A 53 10.80 -1.98 6.93
CA ASP A 53 11.65 -3.18 6.89
C ASP A 53 12.40 -3.40 5.55
N ILE A 54 12.71 -2.32 4.80
CA ILE A 54 13.61 -2.42 3.64
C ILE A 54 15.03 -2.77 4.15
N PRO A 55 15.65 -3.87 3.68
CA PRO A 55 17.00 -4.22 4.09
C PRO A 55 17.99 -3.09 3.75
N PRO A 56 18.92 -2.75 4.67
CA PRO A 56 19.97 -1.80 4.38
C PRO A 56 20.74 -2.21 3.12
N ASN A 57 20.83 -1.29 2.15
CA ASN A 57 21.63 -1.47 0.95
C ASN A 57 22.32 -0.15 0.63
N GLN A 58 23.66 -0.18 0.57
CA GLN A 58 24.48 1.02 0.36
C GLN A 58 24.24 1.68 -1.01
N ARG A 59 23.62 0.99 -1.96
CA ARG A 59 23.28 1.55 -3.27
C ARG A 59 21.91 2.22 -3.31
N PHE A 60 21.05 1.99 -2.32
CA PHE A 60 19.69 2.54 -2.32
C PHE A 60 19.66 3.95 -1.72
N GLY A 61 19.18 4.90 -2.53
CA GLY A 61 18.62 6.15 -2.06
C GLY A 61 17.14 5.95 -1.74
N ILE A 62 16.68 6.52 -0.63
CA ILE A 62 15.28 6.43 -0.19
C ILE A 62 14.72 7.84 -0.01
N GLN A 63 13.58 8.10 -0.64
CA GLN A 63 12.81 9.32 -0.45
C GLN A 63 11.43 8.96 0.12
N LYS A 64 11.20 9.32 1.38
CA LYS A 64 9.87 9.22 2.01
C LYS A 64 8.92 10.21 1.34
N LEU A 65 7.76 9.72 0.92
CA LEU A 65 6.73 10.53 0.26
C LEU A 65 5.49 10.70 1.12
N GLY A 66 5.22 9.77 2.04
CA GLY A 66 4.09 9.88 2.94
C GLY A 66 4.01 8.74 3.94
N THR A 67 2.91 8.72 4.68
CA THR A 67 2.56 7.64 5.60
C THR A 67 1.12 7.24 5.37
N GLU A 68 0.84 5.95 5.48
CA GLU A 68 -0.50 5.38 5.32
C GLU A 68 -0.95 4.75 6.63
N GLN A 69 -2.19 5.01 7.00
CA GLN A 69 -2.89 4.36 8.10
C GLN A 69 -3.79 3.26 7.53
N TYR A 70 -4.08 2.24 8.34
CA TYR A 70 -4.87 1.10 7.92
C TYR A 70 -6.04 0.87 8.86
N VAL A 71 -7.10 0.30 8.30
CA VAL A 71 -8.35 -0.04 8.98
C VAL A 71 -8.78 -1.44 8.60
N VAL A 72 -9.67 -2.01 9.40
CA VAL A 72 -10.45 -3.18 8.99
C VAL A 72 -11.79 -2.69 8.46
N ALA A 73 -12.30 -3.28 7.39
CA ALA A 73 -13.64 -2.95 6.90
C ALA A 73 -14.38 -4.18 6.37
N THR A 74 -15.70 -4.10 6.35
CA THR A 74 -16.59 -4.96 5.53
C THR A 74 -17.07 -4.15 4.33
N THR A 75 -18.13 -4.56 3.63
CA THR A 75 -18.82 -3.69 2.65
C THR A 75 -19.59 -2.52 3.27
N LYS A 76 -19.92 -2.61 4.56
CA LYS A 76 -20.85 -1.69 5.23
C LYS A 76 -20.18 -0.87 6.32
N GLU A 77 -19.21 -1.45 7.01
CA GLU A 77 -18.67 -0.89 8.23
C GLU A 77 -17.14 -0.76 8.14
N THR A 78 -16.61 0.16 8.94
CA THR A 78 -15.18 0.40 9.10
C THR A 78 -14.84 0.36 10.58
N PHE A 79 -13.77 -0.33 10.93
CA PHE A 79 -13.34 -0.57 12.30
C PHE A 79 -11.89 -0.12 12.47
N SER A 80 -11.59 0.45 13.63
CA SER A 80 -10.22 0.61 14.08
C SER A 80 -9.57 -0.77 14.22
N ILE A 81 -8.33 -0.92 13.79
CA ILE A 81 -7.59 -2.17 14.02
C ILE A 81 -7.51 -2.46 15.53
N LEU A 82 -7.34 -1.43 16.36
CA LEU A 82 -7.30 -1.61 17.81
C LEU A 82 -8.60 -2.22 18.37
N ASP A 83 -9.76 -1.76 17.91
CA ASP A 83 -11.06 -2.27 18.36
C ASP A 83 -11.26 -3.73 17.93
N VAL A 84 -10.78 -4.07 16.73
CA VAL A 84 -10.77 -5.45 16.23
C VAL A 84 -9.89 -6.36 17.09
N LEU A 85 -8.71 -5.88 17.49
CA LEU A 85 -7.81 -6.66 18.35
C LEU A 85 -8.35 -6.84 19.77
N GLU A 86 -9.01 -5.82 20.33
CA GLU A 86 -9.66 -5.91 21.65
C GLU A 86 -10.82 -6.91 21.66
N LYS A 87 -11.47 -7.13 20.52
CA LYS A 87 -12.57 -8.09 20.33
C LYS A 87 -12.18 -9.26 19.43
N TRP A 88 -10.92 -9.68 19.45
CA TRP A 88 -10.37 -10.62 18.47
C TRP A 88 -11.14 -11.93 18.35
N GLU A 89 -11.67 -12.47 19.45
CA GLU A 89 -12.47 -13.70 19.44
C GLU A 89 -13.70 -13.59 18.53
N GLU A 90 -14.39 -12.44 18.54
CA GLU A 90 -15.54 -12.17 17.68
C GLU A 90 -15.11 -12.02 16.22
N PHE A 91 -14.11 -11.18 15.95
CA PHE A 91 -13.68 -10.89 14.58
C PHE A 91 -12.99 -12.07 13.90
N SER A 92 -12.24 -12.88 14.65
CA SER A 92 -11.52 -14.04 14.11
C SER A 92 -12.44 -15.20 13.69
N ALA A 93 -13.68 -15.23 14.18
CA ALA A 93 -14.71 -16.19 13.78
C ALA A 93 -15.32 -15.90 12.38
N GLY A 94 -15.20 -14.66 11.91
CA GLY A 94 -15.68 -14.21 10.60
C GLY A 94 -14.79 -14.65 9.44
N ILE A 95 -15.26 -14.39 8.20
CA ILE A 95 -14.45 -14.60 7.00
C ILE A 95 -13.56 -13.39 6.79
N TRP A 96 -12.30 -13.61 6.44
CA TRP A 96 -11.33 -12.56 6.14
C TRP A 96 -10.83 -12.66 4.71
N VAL A 97 -10.78 -11.53 4.00
CA VAL A 97 -10.07 -11.38 2.72
C VAL A 97 -8.86 -10.49 2.98
N ILE A 98 -7.67 -11.08 2.98
CA ILE A 98 -6.43 -10.39 3.37
C ILE A 98 -5.36 -10.50 2.29
N PRO A 99 -4.39 -9.59 2.27
CA PRO A 99 -3.26 -9.71 1.36
C PRO A 99 -2.45 -10.98 1.66
N ILE A 100 -1.82 -11.56 0.64
CA ILE A 100 -0.84 -12.65 0.80
C ILE A 100 0.35 -12.22 1.68
N SER A 101 1.01 -13.19 2.30
CA SER A 101 2.26 -12.97 3.05
C SER A 101 3.35 -12.35 2.18
N GLY A 102 4.23 -11.54 2.78
CA GLY A 102 5.29 -10.77 2.09
C GLY A 102 4.85 -9.39 1.61
N MET A 103 3.56 -9.05 1.76
CA MET A 103 3.07 -7.69 1.59
C MET A 103 3.22 -6.93 2.90
N ALA A 104 3.81 -5.73 2.87
CA ALA A 104 4.15 -4.98 4.08
C ALA A 104 2.99 -4.81 5.07
N MET A 105 1.78 -4.52 4.58
CA MET A 105 0.58 -4.42 5.40
C MET A 105 0.22 -5.75 6.08
N ARG A 106 0.33 -6.87 5.35
CA ARG A 106 0.07 -8.21 5.89
C ARG A 106 1.12 -8.59 6.93
N ASP A 107 2.39 -8.43 6.62
CA ASP A 107 3.49 -8.79 7.54
C ASP A 107 3.41 -7.98 8.85
N ARG A 108 3.00 -6.71 8.75
CA ARG A 108 2.83 -5.86 9.92
C ARG A 108 1.61 -6.25 10.74
N PHE A 109 0.49 -6.59 10.09
CA PHE A 109 -0.69 -7.11 10.79
C PHE A 109 -0.40 -8.45 11.51
N ASP A 110 0.32 -9.36 10.84
CA ASP A 110 0.77 -10.62 11.44
C ASP A 110 1.64 -10.37 12.68
N SER A 111 2.56 -9.41 12.60
CA SER A 111 3.41 -9.02 13.73
C SER A 111 2.61 -8.45 14.90
N VAL A 112 1.60 -7.62 14.61
CA VAL A 112 0.71 -7.00 15.60
C VAL A 112 -0.14 -8.04 16.32
N LEU A 113 -0.63 -9.06 15.60
CA LEU A 113 -1.33 -10.20 16.18
C LEU A 113 -0.40 -11.06 17.04
N ALA A 114 0.77 -11.44 16.50
CA ALA A 114 1.74 -12.28 17.19
C ALA A 114 2.25 -11.65 18.49
N ALA A 115 2.49 -10.34 18.50
CA ALA A 115 2.89 -9.58 19.71
C ALA A 115 1.83 -9.63 20.83
N ARG A 116 0.58 -9.98 20.50
CA ARG A 116 -0.55 -10.13 21.44
C ARG A 116 -0.89 -11.60 21.72
N GLY A 117 -0.08 -12.55 21.24
CA GLY A 117 -0.36 -13.98 21.35
C GLY A 117 -1.55 -14.43 20.49
N LEU A 118 -1.96 -13.63 19.51
CA LEU A 118 -3.08 -13.91 18.62
C LEU A 118 -2.57 -14.57 17.33
N SER A 119 -3.36 -15.46 16.77
CA SER A 119 -3.14 -16.04 15.45
C SER A 119 -4.07 -15.40 14.43
N LEU A 120 -3.70 -15.49 13.16
CA LEU A 120 -4.57 -15.16 12.03
C LEU A 120 -5.92 -15.92 12.09
N PRO A 121 -6.99 -15.34 11.52
CA PRO A 121 -8.27 -16.02 11.41
C PRO A 121 -8.14 -17.29 10.57
N SER A 122 -8.79 -18.36 11.02
CA SER A 122 -8.77 -19.66 10.33
C SER A 122 -9.54 -19.60 9.01
N ARG A 123 -10.61 -18.80 8.96
CA ARG A 123 -11.47 -18.59 7.79
C ARG A 123 -10.97 -17.40 6.98
N ARG A 124 -9.96 -17.61 6.16
CA ARG A 124 -9.37 -16.55 5.33
C ARG A 124 -9.23 -16.91 3.85
N ILE A 125 -9.35 -15.90 3.01
CA ILE A 125 -9.05 -15.88 1.58
C ILE A 125 -7.86 -14.95 1.42
N GLU A 126 -6.77 -15.43 0.83
CA GLU A 126 -5.56 -14.64 0.61
C GLU A 126 -5.50 -14.17 -0.85
N ILE A 127 -5.29 -12.87 -1.06
CA ILE A 127 -5.27 -12.26 -2.39
C ILE A 127 -3.99 -11.45 -2.63
N ASN A 128 -3.47 -11.50 -3.85
CA ASN A 128 -2.33 -10.69 -4.30
C ASN A 128 -2.73 -9.60 -5.30
N SER A 129 -4.03 -9.52 -5.63
CA SER A 129 -4.60 -8.60 -6.60
C SER A 129 -5.64 -7.73 -5.93
N VAL A 130 -5.58 -6.43 -6.22
CA VAL A 130 -6.63 -5.47 -5.82
C VAL A 130 -7.88 -5.65 -6.71
N VAL A 131 -7.70 -6.16 -7.93
CA VAL A 131 -8.78 -6.41 -8.89
C VAL A 131 -9.66 -7.55 -8.38
N GLY A 132 -10.92 -7.24 -8.09
CA GLY A 132 -11.92 -8.19 -7.62
C GLY A 132 -11.92 -8.41 -6.10
N GLY A 133 -10.94 -7.88 -5.35
CA GLY A 133 -10.87 -8.01 -3.89
C GLY A 133 -12.14 -7.48 -3.21
N GLU A 134 -12.59 -6.28 -3.58
CA GLU A 134 -13.84 -5.69 -3.09
C GLU A 134 -15.06 -6.60 -3.37
N ARG A 135 -15.14 -7.19 -4.56
CA ARG A 135 -16.26 -8.07 -4.93
C ARG A 135 -16.24 -9.36 -4.12
N ILE A 136 -15.06 -9.91 -3.83
CA ILE A 136 -14.93 -11.07 -2.95
C ILE A 136 -15.37 -10.70 -1.52
N VAL A 137 -14.91 -9.55 -1.02
CA VAL A 137 -15.33 -9.01 0.29
C VAL A 137 -16.85 -8.89 0.37
N ALA A 138 -17.48 -8.38 -0.69
CA ALA A 138 -18.93 -8.23 -0.78
C ALA A 138 -19.69 -9.54 -0.84
N LEU A 139 -19.23 -10.49 -1.66
CA LEU A 139 -19.92 -11.77 -1.84
C LEU A 139 -19.73 -12.72 -0.67
N ALA A 140 -18.64 -12.59 0.09
CA ALA A 140 -18.31 -13.44 1.22
C ALA A 140 -18.70 -12.83 2.58
N ASP A 141 -19.30 -11.63 2.60
CA ASP A 141 -19.55 -10.86 3.82
C ASP A 141 -18.31 -10.79 4.72
N ALA A 142 -17.15 -10.54 4.11
CA ALA A 142 -15.86 -10.70 4.77
C ALA A 142 -15.32 -9.39 5.36
N PHE A 143 -14.46 -9.52 6.35
CA PHE A 143 -13.56 -8.46 6.79
C PHE A 143 -12.37 -8.36 5.84
N THR A 144 -11.82 -7.16 5.66
CA THR A 144 -10.60 -6.94 4.90
C THR A 144 -9.74 -5.85 5.55
N LEU A 145 -8.44 -5.88 5.26
CA LEU A 145 -7.48 -4.88 5.70
C LEU A 145 -7.15 -3.97 4.51
N LEU A 146 -7.34 -2.66 4.66
CA LEU A 146 -7.09 -1.70 3.58
C LEU A 146 -6.51 -0.38 4.10
N PRO A 147 -5.82 0.38 3.23
CA PRO A 147 -5.49 1.76 3.52
C PRO A 147 -6.71 2.61 3.85
N LEU A 148 -6.58 3.52 4.82
CA LEU A 148 -7.60 4.52 5.11
C LEU A 148 -7.93 5.37 3.87
N THR A 149 -6.93 5.68 3.07
CA THR A 149 -7.06 6.47 1.82
C THR A 149 -7.92 5.79 0.77
N MET A 150 -8.02 4.45 0.77
CA MET A 150 -8.90 3.72 -0.15
C MET A 150 -10.38 3.85 0.21
N LEU A 151 -10.75 4.19 1.44
CA LEU A 151 -12.17 4.32 1.82
C LEU A 151 -12.89 5.34 0.95
N LYS A 152 -12.25 6.47 0.67
CA LYS A 152 -12.76 7.52 -0.22
C LYS A 152 -12.99 7.03 -1.64
N GLU A 153 -12.03 6.29 -2.20
CA GLU A 153 -12.14 5.73 -3.56
C GLU A 153 -13.29 4.72 -3.67
N LEU A 154 -13.59 4.02 -2.57
CA LEU A 154 -14.74 3.11 -2.45
C LEU A 154 -16.07 3.84 -2.15
N GLY A 155 -16.11 5.18 -2.27
CA GLY A 155 -17.32 5.97 -2.01
C GLY A 155 -17.72 6.04 -0.54
N ARG A 156 -16.81 5.70 0.38
CA ARG A 156 -17.04 5.75 1.84
C ARG A 156 -16.49 7.02 2.46
N ASP A 157 -16.76 8.15 1.81
CA ASP A 157 -16.37 9.49 2.24
C ASP A 157 -16.93 9.88 3.62
N ILE A 158 -17.86 9.09 4.16
CA ILE A 158 -18.46 9.28 5.46
C ILE A 158 -18.04 8.09 6.33
N ILE A 159 -16.87 8.21 6.97
CA ILE A 159 -16.76 7.63 8.31
C ILE A 159 -17.88 8.32 9.08
N ASP A 160 -18.86 7.56 9.54
CA ASP A 160 -19.94 8.08 10.38
C ASP A 160 -19.32 9.05 11.39
N PRO A 161 -19.82 10.29 11.54
CA PRO A 161 -19.26 11.26 12.50
C PRO A 161 -19.08 10.68 13.92
N GLU A 162 -19.85 9.65 14.28
CA GLU A 162 -19.73 8.93 15.55
C GLU A 162 -18.61 7.87 15.56
N THR A 163 -18.16 7.39 14.40
CA THR A 163 -17.06 6.43 14.27
C THR A 163 -15.71 7.12 14.53
N LYS A 164 -15.26 7.08 15.79
CA LYS A 164 -13.93 7.53 16.20
C LYS A 164 -12.89 6.45 15.91
N LEU A 165 -12.23 6.55 14.76
CA LEU A 165 -11.13 5.64 14.42
C LEU A 165 -9.93 5.87 15.35
N ARG A 166 -9.45 4.77 15.95
CA ARG A 166 -8.22 4.73 16.76
C ARG A 166 -7.10 4.05 15.97
N PHE A 167 -6.02 4.77 15.73
CA PHE A 167 -4.89 4.25 14.95
C PHE A 167 -3.83 3.63 15.85
N LEU A 168 -3.31 2.48 15.41
CA LEU A 168 -2.15 1.84 16.00
C LEU A 168 -0.88 2.36 15.33
N PRO A 169 0.07 2.95 16.05
CA PRO A 169 1.33 3.42 15.48
C PRO A 169 2.08 2.33 14.72
N GLU A 170 2.02 1.07 15.19
CA GLU A 170 2.66 -0.08 14.54
C GLU A 170 2.03 -0.41 13.19
N MET A 171 0.78 -0.01 12.96
CA MET A 171 0.11 -0.14 11.66
C MET A 171 0.31 1.09 10.79
N GLN A 172 1.00 2.14 11.22
CA GLN A 172 1.36 3.25 10.32
C GLN A 172 2.54 2.83 9.45
N LEU A 173 2.36 2.79 8.13
CA LEU A 173 3.45 2.42 7.23
C LEU A 173 3.89 3.59 6.36
N GLU A 174 5.21 3.74 6.26
CA GLU A 174 5.81 4.73 5.38
C GLU A 174 5.81 4.23 3.94
N VAL A 175 5.59 5.16 3.01
CA VAL A 175 5.59 4.90 1.58
C VAL A 175 6.49 5.90 0.89
N GLY A 176 7.17 5.47 -0.17
CA GLY A 176 8.12 6.34 -0.84
C GLY A 176 8.73 5.77 -2.10
N MET A 177 9.72 6.50 -2.59
CA MET A 177 10.51 6.14 -3.76
C MET A 177 11.86 5.58 -3.32
N VAL A 178 12.30 4.51 -3.97
CA VAL A 178 13.64 3.95 -3.84
C VAL A 178 14.30 4.02 -5.22
N TYR A 179 15.55 4.47 -5.24
CA TYR A 179 16.36 4.63 -6.45
C TYR A 179 17.81 4.23 -6.17
N LEU A 180 18.61 4.07 -7.21
CA LEU A 180 20.05 3.83 -7.05
C LEU A 180 20.78 5.17 -6.87
N GLN A 181 21.38 5.42 -5.72
CA GLN A 181 22.09 6.67 -5.44
C GLN A 181 23.48 6.75 -6.09
N ASP A 182 24.01 5.60 -6.50
CA ASP A 182 25.28 5.47 -7.21
C ASP A 182 25.14 5.49 -8.74
N THR A 183 23.90 5.53 -9.25
CA THR A 183 23.60 5.61 -10.68
C THR A 183 22.94 6.95 -11.00
N GLN A 184 23.48 7.66 -11.99
CA GLN A 184 22.83 8.88 -12.48
C GLN A 184 21.60 8.50 -13.33
N LEU A 185 20.43 9.00 -12.97
CA LEU A 185 19.23 8.87 -13.78
C LEU A 185 19.41 9.56 -15.14
N SER A 186 18.90 8.95 -16.19
CA SER A 186 18.78 9.64 -17.49
C SER A 186 17.91 10.89 -17.34
N ALA A 187 18.08 11.88 -18.23
CA ALA A 187 17.26 13.10 -18.19
C ALA A 187 15.74 12.80 -18.26
N ALA A 188 15.35 11.77 -19.01
CA ALA A 188 13.96 11.32 -19.11
C ALA A 188 13.46 10.69 -17.80
N ALA A 189 14.27 9.82 -17.19
CA ALA A 189 13.94 9.18 -15.92
C ALA A 189 13.88 10.20 -14.78
N GLN A 190 14.83 11.14 -14.73
CA GLN A 190 14.84 12.23 -13.76
C GLN A 190 13.56 13.07 -13.89
N TYR A 191 13.24 13.54 -15.10
CA TYR A 191 12.00 14.29 -15.36
C TYR A 191 10.74 13.52 -14.91
N ALA A 192 10.64 12.23 -15.25
CA ALA A 192 9.51 11.41 -14.87
C ALA A 192 9.39 11.27 -13.34
N SER A 193 10.51 10.97 -12.66
CA SER A 193 10.56 10.85 -11.21
C SER A 193 10.14 12.14 -10.52
N ASP A 194 10.71 13.29 -10.92
CA ASP A 194 10.39 14.59 -10.36
C ASP A 194 8.94 14.97 -10.57
N PHE A 195 8.40 14.71 -11.77
CA PHE A 195 7.00 15.01 -12.08
C PHE A 195 6.05 14.20 -11.19
N ILE A 196 6.31 12.90 -11.03
CA ILE A 196 5.49 12.00 -10.21
C ILE A 196 5.61 12.37 -8.73
N VAL A 197 6.83 12.53 -8.21
CA VAL A 197 7.11 12.89 -6.81
C VAL A 197 6.44 14.22 -6.46
N ASN A 198 6.59 15.25 -7.29
CA ASN A 198 5.95 16.56 -7.08
C ASN A 198 4.42 16.47 -7.09
N LYS A 199 3.84 15.52 -7.83
CA LYS A 199 2.38 15.32 -7.83
C LYS A 199 1.93 14.63 -6.56
N ILE A 200 2.67 13.63 -6.08
CA ILE A 200 2.41 12.91 -4.83
C ILE A 200 2.49 13.88 -3.65
N THR A 201 3.59 14.62 -3.50
CA THR A 201 3.80 15.53 -2.37
C THR A 201 2.83 16.71 -2.31
N LYS A 202 2.18 17.06 -3.43
CA LYS A 202 1.09 18.07 -3.46
C LYS A 202 -0.29 17.52 -3.12
N THR A 203 -0.44 16.20 -3.09
CA THR A 203 -1.73 15.52 -2.87
C THR A 203 -1.85 14.98 -1.44
N ILE A 204 -0.72 14.80 -0.75
CA ILE A 204 -0.62 14.34 0.65
C ILE A 204 -0.54 15.53 1.59
#